data_AF-A0A017T969-F1
#
_entry.id   AF-A0A017T969-F1
#
_cell.length_a   1.000
_cell.length_b   1.000
_cell.length_c   1.000
_cell.angle_alpha   90.00
_cell.angle_beta   90.00
_cell.angle_gamma   90.00
#
_symmetry.space_group_name_H-M   'P 1'
#
loop_
_entity.id
_entity.type
_entity.pdbx_description
1 polymer ?
#
loop_
_entity_poly.entity_id
_entity_poly.type
_entity_poly.pdbx_seq_one_letter_code
_entity_poly.pdbx_strand_id
1 'polypeptide(L)'
;MVKKHVEEIIDNPYAADPEPVPLSVRAAEAALSWFEQADKQALAKDPPSPRWLKATRIPTIGIMGPGLPEGAGSIRVTDTAQRQEAWRNQPGRVQKWIASAKRDFAAGQPAAAFTFGLDLHWIDDDALRDEGLELLVMAYEKLGRHAHAETLKVHCAHRDLGSVGVFLSAGEEPSEEAGGA
;
A
#
# COMPACT_ATOMS: atom_id res chain seq x y z
N MET A 1 -31.13 -6.45 45.95
CA MET A 1 -30.07 -5.49 46.32
C MET A 1 -28.83 -5.79 45.49
N VAL A 2 -28.81 -5.40 44.21
CA VAL A 2 -27.68 -5.62 43.28
C VAL A 2 -27.66 -4.45 42.31
N LYS A 3 -26.74 -3.50 42.54
CA LYS A 3 -26.19 -2.54 41.56
C LYS A 3 -25.12 -1.70 42.27
N LYS A 4 -23.99 -2.35 42.57
CA LYS A 4 -22.74 -1.65 42.87
C LYS A 4 -21.85 -1.88 41.65
N HIS A 5 -22.15 -1.14 40.57
CA HIS A 5 -21.35 -1.17 39.37
C HIS A 5 -20.15 -0.26 39.63
N VAL A 6 -19.00 -0.92 39.81
CA VAL A 6 -17.64 -0.47 39.52
C VAL A 6 -17.58 0.95 38.93
N GLU A 7 -17.51 1.95 39.80
CA GLU A 7 -16.82 3.20 39.52
C GLU A 7 -15.33 2.93 39.75
N GLU A 8 -14.73 2.06 38.95
CA GLU A 8 -13.29 2.15 38.73
C GLU A 8 -13.11 3.44 37.95
N ILE A 9 -12.75 4.49 38.68
CA ILE A 9 -12.21 5.71 38.12
C ILE A 9 -11.02 5.26 37.29
N ILE A 10 -11.23 5.15 35.97
CA ILE A 10 -10.14 5.15 35.01
C ILE A 10 -9.41 6.45 35.33
N ASP A 11 -8.21 6.33 35.89
CA ASP A 11 -7.31 7.46 36.07
C ASP A 11 -7.27 8.18 34.72
N ASN A 12 -7.79 9.41 34.68
CA ASN A 12 -7.91 10.19 33.46
C ASN A 12 -6.75 11.17 33.45
N PRO A 13 -5.55 10.77 32.98
CA PRO A 13 -4.37 11.62 32.98
C PRO A 13 -4.54 12.88 32.12
N TYR A 14 -5.62 12.95 31.34
CA TYR A 14 -5.95 14.05 30.44
C TYR A 14 -6.92 15.07 31.06
N ALA A 15 -7.35 14.89 32.31
CA ALA A 15 -8.27 15.84 32.97
C ALA A 15 -7.72 17.27 33.08
N ALA A 16 -6.40 17.44 32.93
CA ALA A 16 -5.71 18.73 32.97
C ALA A 16 -5.55 19.42 31.60
N ASP A 17 -5.96 18.79 30.50
CA ASP A 17 -5.78 19.37 29.15
C ASP A 17 -6.76 20.53 28.89
N PRO A 18 -6.28 21.67 28.36
CA PRO A 18 -7.07 22.89 28.20
C PRO A 18 -8.07 22.85 27.03
N GLU A 19 -7.97 21.88 26.12
CA GLU A 19 -8.91 21.70 25.00
C GLU A 19 -9.81 20.45 25.19
N PRO A 20 -11.13 20.59 24.99
CA PRO A 20 -12.06 19.46 25.14
C PRO A 20 -11.93 18.51 23.96
N VAL A 21 -11.04 17.53 24.08
CA VAL A 21 -11.00 16.37 23.18
C VAL A 21 -12.21 15.49 23.49
N PRO A 22 -12.99 15.01 22.49
CA PRO A 22 -14.12 14.13 22.73
C PRO A 22 -13.71 12.90 23.54
N LEU A 23 -14.52 12.51 24.52
CA LEU A 23 -14.26 11.38 25.41
C LEU A 23 -13.97 10.08 24.65
N SER A 24 -14.56 9.90 23.47
CA SER A 24 -14.33 8.73 22.59
C SER A 24 -12.90 8.64 22.06
N VAL A 25 -12.24 9.78 21.77
CA VAL A 25 -10.85 9.81 21.31
C VAL A 25 -9.92 9.44 22.46
N ARG A 26 -10.16 9.99 23.66
CA ARG A 26 -9.37 9.67 24.86
C ARG A 26 -9.53 8.21 25.29
N ALA A 27 -10.73 7.66 25.18
CA ALA A 27 -10.97 6.24 25.43
C ALA A 27 -10.21 5.35 24.44
N ALA A 28 -10.11 5.75 23.16
CA ALA A 28 -9.31 5.06 22.16
C ALA A 28 -7.80 5.16 22.46
N GLU A 29 -7.30 6.33 22.84
CA GLU A 29 -5.89 6.52 23.23
C GLU A 29 -5.52 5.67 24.45
N ALA A 30 -6.39 5.64 25.47
CA ALA A 30 -6.21 4.80 26.65
C ALA A 30 -6.20 3.31 26.29
N ALA A 31 -7.12 2.89 25.41
CA ALA A 31 -7.16 1.51 24.91
C ALA A 31 -5.88 1.14 24.14
N LEU A 32 -5.38 2.02 23.26
CA LEU A 32 -4.12 1.80 22.54
C LEU A 32 -2.93 1.73 23.49
N SER A 33 -2.90 2.59 24.51
CA SER A 33 -1.83 2.61 25.51
C SER A 33 -1.78 1.32 26.33
N TRP A 34 -2.94 0.69 26.56
CA TRP A 34 -3.01 -0.61 27.23
C TRP A 34 -2.28 -1.72 26.45
N PHE A 35 -2.28 -1.65 25.11
CA PHE A 35 -1.57 -2.61 24.26
C PHE A 35 -0.07 -2.33 24.11
N GLU A 36 0.41 -1.13 24.45
CA GLU A 36 1.79 -0.71 24.18
C GLU A 36 2.83 -1.69 24.78
N GLN A 37 2.60 -2.15 26.00
CA GLN A 37 3.52 -3.08 26.67
C GLN A 37 3.47 -4.48 26.04
N ALA A 38 2.30 -4.94 25.63
CA ALA A 38 2.15 -6.22 24.94
C ALA A 38 2.82 -6.18 23.56
N ASP A 39 2.68 -5.07 22.83
CA ASP A 39 3.34 -4.85 21.55
C ASP A 39 4.87 -4.81 21.70
N LYS A 40 5.40 -4.10 22.72
CA LYS A 40 6.84 -4.12 23.03
C LYS A 40 7.35 -5.53 23.31
N GLN A 41 6.60 -6.32 24.06
CA GLN A 41 6.96 -7.72 24.36
C GLN A 41 6.89 -8.61 23.11
N ALA A 42 5.87 -8.42 22.26
CA ALA A 42 5.73 -9.15 21.01
C ALA A 42 6.90 -8.84 20.07
N LEU A 43 7.27 -7.56 19.90
CA LEU A 43 8.41 -7.13 19.10
C LEU A 43 9.75 -7.63 19.66
N ALA A 44 9.90 -7.70 20.98
CA ALA A 44 11.10 -8.27 21.59
C ALA A 44 11.20 -9.79 21.35
N LYS A 45 10.06 -10.50 21.33
CA LYS A 45 9.99 -11.95 21.11
C LYS A 45 10.19 -12.32 19.64
N ASP A 46 9.64 -11.53 18.73
CA ASP A 46 9.76 -11.72 17.28
C ASP A 46 10.17 -10.40 16.61
N PRO A 47 11.46 -10.03 16.68
CA PRO A 47 11.93 -8.78 16.11
C PRO A 47 11.77 -8.78 14.60
N PRO A 48 11.49 -7.63 13.97
CA PRO A 48 11.39 -7.53 12.52
C PRO A 48 12.64 -8.10 11.85
N SER A 49 12.44 -8.94 10.84
CA SER A 49 13.56 -9.57 10.14
C SER A 49 14.54 -8.48 9.65
N PRO A 50 15.84 -8.56 10.01
CA PRO A 50 16.83 -7.53 9.66
C PRO A 50 16.92 -7.25 8.16
N ARG A 51 16.57 -8.25 7.33
CA ARG A 51 16.53 -8.11 5.87
C ARG A 51 15.58 -7.01 5.41
N TRP A 52 14.47 -6.77 6.12
CA TRP A 52 13.49 -5.74 5.73
C TRP A 52 13.88 -4.35 6.19
N LEU A 53 14.59 -4.25 7.32
CA LEU A 53 15.14 -2.99 7.82
C LEU A 53 16.29 -2.48 6.95
N LYS A 54 17.06 -3.40 6.35
CA LYS A 54 18.21 -3.09 5.50
C LYS A 54 17.93 -3.18 4.00
N ALA A 55 16.70 -3.55 3.61
CA ALA A 55 16.34 -3.72 2.22
C ALA A 55 16.54 -2.42 1.45
N THR A 56 17.13 -2.50 0.25
CA THR A 56 17.18 -1.38 -0.67
C THR A 56 15.77 -0.99 -1.07
N ARG A 57 15.48 0.32 -1.01
CA ARG A 57 14.19 0.88 -1.39
C ARG A 57 14.43 2.02 -2.36
N ILE A 58 13.98 1.81 -3.58
CA ILE A 58 14.04 2.83 -4.63
C ILE A 58 12.77 3.68 -4.47
N PRO A 59 12.86 4.98 -4.18
CA PRO A 59 11.68 5.82 -4.02
C PRO A 59 10.78 5.78 -5.26
N THR A 60 9.48 5.68 -5.03
CA THR A 60 8.44 5.74 -6.07
C THR A 60 7.56 6.95 -5.84
N ILE A 61 6.70 7.27 -6.79
CA ILE A 61 5.71 8.33 -6.62
C ILE A 61 4.81 7.98 -5.41
N GLY A 62 4.64 8.94 -4.50
CA GLY A 62 3.70 8.85 -3.37
C GLY A 62 4.13 8.02 -2.16
N ILE A 63 5.16 7.16 -2.23
CA ILE A 63 5.51 6.24 -1.13
C ILE A 63 7.03 5.97 -0.98
N MET A 64 7.41 5.50 0.20
CA MET A 64 8.70 4.84 0.42
C MET A 64 8.68 3.51 -0.33
N GLY A 65 9.44 3.42 -1.42
CA GLY A 65 9.40 2.27 -2.33
C GLY A 65 9.61 0.91 -1.65
N PRO A 66 9.23 -0.18 -2.33
CA PRO A 66 9.22 -1.51 -1.75
C PRO A 66 10.64 -1.99 -1.43
N GLY A 67 10.78 -2.76 -0.36
CA GLY A 67 12.05 -3.44 -0.06
C GLY A 67 12.37 -4.46 -1.16
N LEU A 68 13.54 -4.34 -1.77
CA LEU A 68 14.04 -5.24 -2.80
C LEU A 68 15.08 -6.21 -2.21
N PRO A 69 15.09 -7.49 -2.65
CA PRO A 69 16.18 -8.40 -2.30
C PRO A 69 17.48 -8.01 -3.02
N GLU A 70 18.60 -8.51 -2.51
CA GLU A 70 19.88 -8.40 -3.21
C GLU A 70 19.79 -9.02 -4.61
N GLY A 71 20.48 -8.41 -5.58
CA GLY A 71 20.45 -8.87 -6.97
C GLY A 71 19.18 -8.50 -7.76
N ALA A 72 18.20 -7.81 -7.14
CA ALA A 72 17.02 -7.33 -7.87
C ALA A 72 17.32 -6.30 -8.97
N GLY A 73 18.56 -5.79 -9.01
CA GLY A 73 19.00 -4.74 -9.92
C GLY A 73 18.79 -3.34 -9.35
N SER A 74 18.92 -2.34 -10.21
CA SER A 74 18.71 -0.93 -9.88
C SER A 74 17.99 -0.24 -11.04
N ILE A 75 17.66 1.03 -10.85
CA ILE A 75 17.15 1.88 -11.93
C ILE A 75 18.14 2.98 -12.24
N ARG A 76 18.18 3.39 -13.51
CA ARG A 76 19.07 4.47 -13.96
C ARG A 76 18.58 5.86 -13.57
N VAL A 77 17.28 6.00 -13.32
CA VAL A 77 16.61 7.30 -13.11
C VAL A 77 15.96 7.28 -11.74
N THR A 78 16.75 7.55 -10.69
CA THR A 78 16.30 7.41 -9.30
C THR A 78 15.44 8.57 -8.80
N ASP A 79 15.52 9.74 -9.43
CA ASP A 79 14.73 10.91 -9.08
C ASP A 79 13.26 10.74 -9.49
N THR A 80 12.36 10.75 -8.50
CA THR A 80 10.92 10.61 -8.69
C THR A 80 10.31 11.78 -9.46
N ALA A 81 10.79 13.02 -9.25
CA ALA A 81 10.27 14.19 -9.96
C ALA A 81 10.60 14.13 -11.44
N GLN A 82 11.83 13.71 -11.78
CA GLN A 82 12.24 13.49 -13.16
C GLN A 82 11.40 12.42 -13.85
N ARG A 83 11.11 11.32 -13.14
CA ARG A 83 10.25 10.26 -13.69
C ARG A 83 8.82 10.74 -13.89
N GLN A 84 8.22 11.41 -12.90
CA GLN A 84 6.87 11.97 -12.98
C GLN A 84 6.71 12.93 -14.18
N GLU A 85 7.69 13.79 -14.41
CA GLU A 85 7.70 14.69 -15.57
C GLU A 85 7.76 13.91 -16.91
N ALA A 86 8.63 12.90 -16.98
CA ALA A 86 8.76 12.09 -18.19
C ALA A 86 7.49 11.29 -18.49
N TRP A 87 6.86 10.71 -17.46
CA TRP A 87 5.60 9.94 -17.59
C TRP A 87 4.50 10.77 -18.26
N ARG A 88 4.38 12.05 -17.89
CA ARG A 88 3.35 12.96 -18.42
C ARG A 88 3.67 13.53 -19.79
N ASN A 89 4.94 13.91 -20.01
CA ASN A 89 5.27 14.82 -21.10
C ASN A 89 6.22 14.23 -22.16
N GLN A 90 6.70 12.99 -21.98
CA GLN A 90 7.79 12.45 -22.81
C GLN A 90 7.53 11.01 -23.28
N PRO A 91 6.45 10.74 -24.04
CA PRO A 91 6.02 9.37 -24.38
C PRO A 91 7.12 8.53 -25.05
N GLY A 92 7.93 9.12 -25.93
CA GLY A 92 9.06 8.43 -26.56
C GLY A 92 10.18 8.03 -25.58
N ARG A 93 10.34 8.74 -24.47
CA ARG A 93 11.27 8.37 -23.39
C ARG A 93 10.65 7.29 -22.50
N VAL A 94 9.37 7.43 -22.17
CA VAL A 94 8.58 6.46 -21.40
C VAL A 94 8.65 5.07 -22.03
N GLN A 95 8.37 4.96 -23.33
CA GLN A 95 8.45 3.67 -24.04
C GLN A 95 9.84 3.04 -23.99
N LYS A 96 10.91 3.84 -24.09
CA LYS A 96 12.29 3.33 -23.98
C LYS A 96 12.58 2.80 -22.57
N TRP A 97 12.05 3.46 -21.53
CA TRP A 97 12.21 3.03 -20.15
C TRP A 97 11.43 1.74 -19.87
N ILE A 98 10.18 1.63 -20.31
CA ILE A 98 9.37 0.40 -20.23
C ILE A 98 10.09 -0.75 -20.93
N ALA A 99 10.55 -0.54 -22.16
CA ALA A 99 11.29 -1.55 -22.90
C ALA A 99 12.60 -1.95 -22.20
N SER A 100 13.29 -1.02 -21.54
CA SER A 100 14.48 -1.34 -20.74
C SER A 100 14.13 -2.16 -19.51
N ALA A 101 13.07 -1.81 -18.79
CA ALA A 101 12.62 -2.55 -17.62
C ALA A 101 12.25 -3.99 -17.97
N LYS A 102 11.59 -4.22 -19.10
CA LYS A 102 11.29 -5.58 -19.61
C LYS A 102 12.56 -6.37 -19.94
N ARG A 103 13.59 -5.73 -20.51
CA ARG A 103 14.90 -6.38 -20.76
C ARG A 103 15.62 -6.72 -19.46
N ASP A 104 15.68 -5.78 -18.52
CA ASP A 104 16.32 -5.99 -17.22
C ASP A 104 15.61 -7.11 -16.45
N PHE A 105 14.27 -7.15 -16.51
CA PHE A 105 13.46 -8.24 -15.97
C PHE A 105 13.82 -9.60 -16.58
N ALA A 106 13.94 -9.69 -17.90
CA ALA A 106 14.33 -10.92 -18.59
C ALA A 106 15.72 -11.40 -18.16
N ALA A 107 16.61 -10.47 -17.79
CA ALA A 107 17.92 -10.76 -17.20
C ALA A 107 17.87 -11.09 -15.69
N GLY A 108 16.69 -11.19 -15.09
CA GLY A 108 16.50 -11.52 -13.69
C GLY A 108 16.54 -10.32 -12.73
N GLN A 109 16.50 -9.09 -13.25
CA GLN A 109 16.60 -7.85 -12.47
C GLN A 109 15.26 -7.09 -12.45
N PRO A 110 14.32 -7.43 -11.55
CA PRO A 110 12.97 -6.87 -11.54
C PRO A 110 12.86 -5.43 -11.02
N ALA A 111 13.92 -4.82 -10.48
CA ALA A 111 13.84 -3.51 -9.83
C ALA A 111 13.21 -2.42 -10.72
N ALA A 112 13.62 -2.34 -11.98
CA ALA A 112 13.07 -1.35 -12.92
C ALA A 112 11.60 -1.61 -13.26
N ALA A 113 11.23 -2.88 -13.50
CA ALA A 113 9.84 -3.24 -13.75
C ALA A 113 8.96 -2.90 -12.54
N PHE A 114 9.45 -3.18 -11.33
CA PHE A 114 8.69 -2.90 -10.12
C PHE A 114 8.52 -1.39 -9.88
N THR A 115 9.60 -0.61 -9.93
CA THR A 115 9.54 0.84 -9.69
C THR A 115 8.71 1.54 -10.75
N PHE A 116 8.94 1.27 -12.04
CA PHE A 116 8.19 1.95 -13.10
C PHE A 116 6.72 1.52 -13.10
N GLY A 117 6.45 0.24 -12.86
CA GLY A 117 5.08 -0.23 -12.71
C GLY A 117 4.35 0.47 -11.56
N LEU A 118 4.99 0.64 -10.39
CA LEU A 118 4.40 1.38 -9.26
C LEU A 118 4.13 2.85 -9.60
N ASP A 119 5.07 3.52 -10.28
CA ASP A 119 4.89 4.92 -10.68
C ASP A 119 3.73 5.09 -11.67
N LEU A 120 3.64 4.22 -12.69
CA LEU A 120 2.56 4.25 -13.68
C LEU A 120 1.20 3.95 -13.05
N HIS A 121 1.15 2.98 -12.13
CA HIS A 121 -0.04 2.66 -11.37
C HIS A 121 -0.55 3.85 -10.52
N TRP A 122 0.37 4.63 -9.95
CA TRP A 122 0.05 5.84 -9.18
C TRP A 122 -0.40 7.02 -10.05
N ILE A 123 0.22 7.19 -11.23
CA ILE A 123 -0.10 8.30 -12.13
C ILE A 123 -1.47 8.12 -12.77
N ASP A 124 -1.85 6.88 -13.06
CA ASP A 124 -3.15 6.55 -13.60
C ASP A 124 -3.47 7.21 -14.94
N ASP A 125 -2.52 7.15 -15.87
CA ASP A 125 -2.77 7.55 -17.24
C ASP A 125 -3.34 6.35 -18.02
N ASP A 126 -4.55 6.50 -18.58
CA ASP A 126 -5.23 5.48 -19.38
C ASP A 126 -4.32 4.89 -20.46
N ALA A 127 -3.48 5.72 -21.09
CA ALA A 127 -2.60 5.30 -22.17
C ALA A 127 -1.41 4.43 -21.70
N LEU A 128 -1.20 4.30 -20.38
CA LEU A 128 -0.08 3.57 -19.77
C LEU A 128 -0.55 2.52 -18.75
N ARG A 129 -1.87 2.33 -18.59
CA ARG A 129 -2.45 1.41 -17.59
C ARG A 129 -2.01 -0.03 -17.83
N ASP A 130 -2.08 -0.51 -19.07
CA ASP A 130 -1.74 -1.88 -19.43
C ASP A 130 -0.25 -2.16 -19.21
N GLU A 131 0.63 -1.24 -19.61
CA GLU A 131 2.06 -1.36 -19.37
C GLU A 131 2.40 -1.29 -17.88
N GLY A 132 1.72 -0.44 -17.11
CA GLY A 132 1.88 -0.36 -15.66
C GLY A 132 1.49 -1.67 -14.97
N LEU A 133 0.34 -2.24 -15.34
CA LEU A 133 -0.14 -3.53 -14.85
C LEU A 133 0.84 -4.65 -15.20
N GLU A 134 1.25 -4.75 -16.46
CA GLU A 134 2.17 -5.80 -16.94
C GLU A 134 3.49 -5.77 -16.17
N LEU A 135 4.13 -4.60 -16.06
CA LEU A 135 5.41 -4.45 -15.36
C LEU A 135 5.32 -4.84 -13.88
N LEU A 136 4.24 -4.42 -13.20
CA LEU A 136 4.02 -4.76 -11.80
C LEU A 136 3.76 -6.24 -11.59
N VAL A 137 2.89 -6.85 -12.40
CA VAL A 137 2.61 -8.29 -12.31
C VAL A 137 3.90 -9.08 -12.53
N MET A 138 4.65 -8.79 -13.59
CA MET A 138 5.95 -9.39 -13.84
C MET A 138 6.86 -9.32 -12.61
N ALA A 139 7.04 -8.11 -12.05
CA ALA A 139 7.88 -7.89 -10.90
C ALA A 139 7.41 -8.65 -9.65
N TYR A 140 6.11 -8.62 -9.33
CA TYR A 140 5.56 -9.34 -8.20
C TYR A 140 5.77 -10.85 -8.34
N GLU A 141 5.47 -11.42 -9.50
CA GLU A 141 5.70 -12.84 -9.79
C GLU A 141 7.16 -13.23 -9.62
N LYS A 142 8.09 -12.45 -10.19
CA LYS A 142 9.53 -12.72 -10.10
C LYS A 142 10.08 -12.61 -8.68
N LEU A 143 9.48 -11.77 -7.86
CA LEU A 143 9.83 -11.60 -6.44
C LEU A 143 9.13 -12.62 -5.52
N GLY A 144 8.35 -13.56 -6.08
CA GLY A 144 7.59 -14.56 -5.31
C GLY A 144 6.41 -13.98 -4.54
N ARG A 145 5.85 -12.86 -5.01
CA ARG A 145 4.76 -12.11 -4.36
C ARG A 145 3.42 -12.34 -5.07
N HIS A 146 3.10 -13.60 -5.34
CA HIS A 146 1.93 -14.00 -6.14
C HIS A 146 0.62 -13.40 -5.64
N ALA A 147 0.40 -13.35 -4.32
CA ALA A 147 -0.81 -12.74 -3.74
C ALA A 147 -0.95 -11.26 -4.13
N HIS A 148 0.16 -10.50 -4.21
CA HIS A 148 0.11 -9.10 -4.65
C HIS A 148 -0.14 -8.99 -6.15
N ALA A 149 0.38 -9.92 -6.96
CA ALA A 149 0.11 -9.95 -8.39
C ALA A 149 -1.39 -10.18 -8.67
N GLU A 150 -2.01 -11.13 -7.97
CA GLU A 150 -3.46 -11.40 -8.11
C GLU A 150 -4.32 -10.24 -7.61
N THR A 151 -4.01 -9.69 -6.42
CA THR A 151 -4.71 -8.51 -5.91
C THR A 151 -4.61 -7.34 -6.88
N LEU A 152 -3.43 -7.12 -7.49
CA LEU A 152 -3.26 -6.06 -8.47
C LEU A 152 -4.11 -6.29 -9.72
N LYS A 153 -4.17 -7.52 -10.25
CA LYS A 153 -5.01 -7.84 -11.43
C LYS A 153 -6.48 -7.52 -11.15
N VAL A 154 -6.99 -7.96 -10.00
CA VAL A 154 -8.37 -7.66 -9.57
C VAL A 154 -8.57 -6.17 -9.38
N HIS A 155 -7.64 -5.49 -8.71
CA HIS A 155 -7.70 -4.05 -8.50
C HIS A 155 -7.75 -3.30 -9.83
N CYS A 156 -6.86 -3.60 -10.79
CA CYS A 156 -6.85 -2.96 -12.10
C CYS A 156 -8.12 -3.26 -12.90
N ALA A 157 -8.66 -4.48 -12.84
CA ALA A 157 -9.91 -4.85 -13.52
C ALA A 157 -11.15 -4.10 -12.99
N HIS A 158 -11.09 -3.62 -11.75
CA HIS A 158 -12.21 -2.96 -11.06
C HIS A 158 -11.88 -1.52 -10.64
N ARG A 159 -10.82 -0.94 -11.21
CA ARG A 159 -10.21 0.27 -10.68
C ARG A 159 -11.09 1.51 -10.77
N ASP A 160 -11.95 1.55 -11.78
CA ASP A 160 -12.87 2.67 -12.03
C ASP A 160 -14.17 2.57 -11.20
N LEU A 161 -14.33 1.53 -10.36
CA LEU A 161 -15.43 1.46 -9.40
C LEU A 161 -15.19 2.47 -8.26
N GLY A 162 -16.18 3.31 -7.97
CA GLY A 162 -16.11 4.26 -6.85
C GLY A 162 -16.01 3.59 -5.47
N SER A 163 -16.39 2.32 -5.37
CA SER A 163 -16.18 1.45 -4.21
C SER A 163 -16.20 -0.01 -4.66
N VAL A 164 -15.28 -0.81 -4.15
CA VAL A 164 -15.40 -2.28 -4.20
C VAL A 164 -16.37 -2.68 -3.10
N GLY A 165 -17.63 -2.91 -3.47
CA GLY A 165 -18.60 -3.52 -2.57
C GLY A 165 -18.06 -4.87 -2.10
N VAL A 166 -17.84 -5.02 -0.79
CA VAL A 166 -17.58 -6.33 -0.20
C VAL A 166 -18.91 -7.06 -0.25
N PHE A 167 -19.13 -7.90 -1.27
CA PHE A 167 -20.35 -8.71 -1.36
C PHE A 167 -20.49 -9.54 -0.09
N LEU A 168 -21.44 -9.16 0.77
CA LEU A 168 -21.80 -9.93 1.95
C LEU A 168 -22.75 -11.06 1.51
N SER A 169 -22.22 -12.28 1.51
CA SER A 169 -22.95 -13.57 1.51
C SER A 169 -23.84 -13.92 0.30
N ALA A 170 -23.76 -15.17 -0.14
CA ALA A 170 -24.73 -15.75 -1.08
C ALA A 170 -26.14 -15.73 -0.46
N GLY A 171 -27.03 -14.88 -1.00
CA GLY A 171 -28.42 -14.81 -0.57
C GLY A 171 -29.07 -13.42 -0.67
N GLU A 172 -28.31 -12.35 -0.85
CA GLU A 172 -28.87 -11.02 -1.13
C GLU A 172 -28.95 -10.81 -2.65
N GLU A 173 -30.17 -10.80 -3.20
CA GLU A 173 -30.36 -10.34 -4.58
C GLU A 173 -30.14 -8.82 -4.65
N PRO A 174 -29.43 -8.32 -5.67
CA PRO A 174 -29.24 -6.89 -5.85
C PRO A 174 -30.60 -6.21 -6.04
N SER A 175 -30.90 -5.23 -5.17
CA SER A 175 -32.06 -4.37 -5.37
C SER A 175 -31.92 -3.61 -6.69
N GLU A 176 -32.90 -3.72 -7.58
CA GLU A 176 -32.94 -3.09 -8.92
C GLU A 176 -32.93 -1.54 -8.92
N GLU A 177 -32.82 -0.88 -7.77
CA GLU A 177 -32.89 0.58 -7.69
C GLU A 177 -31.52 1.26 -7.75
N ALA A 178 -30.92 1.28 -8.94
CA ALA A 178 -29.95 2.32 -9.33
C ALA A 178 -29.95 2.57 -10.85
N GLY A 179 -31.14 2.58 -11.45
CA GLY A 179 -31.39 3.08 -12.80
C GLY A 179 -32.27 4.32 -12.76
N GLY A 180 -31.71 5.46 -12.34
CA GLY A 180 -32.46 6.71 -12.18
C GLY A 180 -31.63 7.93 -12.57
N ALA A 181 -31.66 8.22 -13.88
CA ALA A 181 -31.34 9.47 -14.60
C ALA A 181 -29.98 10.15 -14.36
#